data_AF-A0A246K6Q1-F1
#
_entry.id   AF-A0A246K6Q1-F1
#
_cell.length_a   1.000
_cell.length_b   1.000
_cell.length_c   1.000
_cell.angle_alpha   90.00
_cell.angle_beta   90.00
_cell.angle_gamma   90.00
#
_symmetry.space_group_name_H-M   'P 1'
#
loop_
_entity.id
_entity.type
_entity.pdbx_description
1 polymer ?
#
loop_
_entity_poly.entity_id
_entity_poly.type
_entity_poly.pdbx_seq_one_letter_code
_entity_poly.pdbx_strand_id
1 'polypeptide(L)'
;MRLAYFAWVREHMGVAEEDAAPPAEVATVADLIGWLAARDERGGQAFAEPDRIRAAIDGMMAVPGTKIAGAGEVALFPPVTGG
;
A
#
# COMPACT_ATOMS: atom_id res chain seq x y z
N MET A 1 -9.27 -5.40 5.49
CA MET A 1 -7.95 -5.22 6.13
C MET A 1 -7.73 -3.74 6.32
N ARG A 2 -6.92 -3.34 7.28
CA ARG A 2 -6.55 -1.95 7.47
C ARG A 2 -5.35 -1.59 6.61
N LEU A 3 -5.42 -0.48 5.90
CA LEU A 3 -4.31 0.09 5.14
C LEU A 3 -3.78 1.29 5.91
N ALA A 4 -2.47 1.36 6.11
CA ALA A 4 -1.78 2.49 6.73
C ALA A 4 -0.83 3.14 5.73
N TYR A 5 -0.84 4.46 5.64
CA TYR A 5 -0.06 5.23 4.67
C TYR A 5 0.92 6.17 5.36
N PHE A 6 2.13 6.30 4.80
CA PHE A 6 3.18 7.16 5.37
C PHE A 6 3.80 8.09 4.32
N ALA A 7 4.39 9.18 4.82
CA ALA A 7 5.10 10.19 4.02
C ALA A 7 4.27 10.61 2.77
N TRP A 8 4.87 10.67 1.58
CA TRP A 8 4.14 11.16 0.40
C TRP A 8 2.91 10.31 0.06
N VAL A 9 2.92 9.01 0.37
CA VAL A 9 1.78 8.13 0.11
C VAL A 9 0.59 8.62 0.93
N ARG A 10 0.80 8.95 2.22
CA ARG A 10 -0.23 9.55 3.06
C ARG A 10 -0.72 10.90 2.53
N GLU A 11 0.22 11.74 2.09
CA GLU A 11 -0.10 13.08 1.58
C GLU A 11 -0.98 13.01 0.33
N HIS A 12 -0.65 12.13 -0.61
CA HIS A 12 -1.45 11.93 -1.81
C HIS A 12 -2.79 11.23 -1.53
N MET A 13 -2.80 10.19 -0.68
CA MET A 13 -4.04 9.50 -0.29
C MET A 13 -4.99 10.42 0.52
N GLY A 14 -4.44 11.44 1.20
CA GLY A 14 -5.17 12.42 1.99
C GLY A 14 -5.70 11.87 3.33
N VAL A 15 -5.35 10.63 3.67
CA VAL A 15 -5.71 9.95 4.93
C VAL A 15 -4.51 9.17 5.44
N ALA A 16 -4.37 9.07 6.76
CA ALA A 16 -3.31 8.27 7.39
C ALA A 16 -3.56 6.76 7.27
N GLU A 17 -4.83 6.37 7.17
CA GLU A 17 -5.26 4.99 7.19
C GLU A 17 -6.70 4.88 6.68
N GLU A 18 -7.06 3.70 6.19
CA GLU A 18 -8.44 3.37 5.80
C GLU A 18 -8.71 1.87 5.91
N ASP A 19 -9.98 1.49 6.04
CA ASP A 19 -10.40 0.11 5.87
C ASP A 19 -10.67 -0.19 4.40
N ALA A 20 -10.03 -1.24 3.89
CA ALA A 20 -10.17 -1.67 2.51
C ALA A 20 -10.57 -3.14 2.39
N ALA A 21 -11.42 -3.41 1.39
CA ALA A 21 -11.83 -4.74 0.97
C ALA A 21 -11.50 -4.92 -0.51
N PRO A 22 -10.22 -5.21 -0.85
CA PRO A 22 -9.84 -5.43 -2.23
C PRO A 22 -10.52 -6.69 -2.81
N PRO A 23 -10.75 -6.75 -4.14
CA PRO A 23 -11.34 -7.92 -4.79
C PRO A 23 -10.43 -9.14 -4.67
N ALA A 24 -10.99 -10.35 -4.87
CA ALA A 24 -10.28 -11.61 -4.65
C ALA A 24 -9.05 -11.81 -5.56
N GLU A 25 -9.00 -11.15 -6.71
CA GLU A 25 -7.84 -11.12 -7.62
C GLU A 25 -6.62 -10.39 -7.04
N VAL A 26 -6.82 -9.52 -6.05
CA VAL A 26 -5.76 -8.79 -5.36
C VAL A 26 -5.22 -9.65 -4.23
N ALA A 27 -4.22 -10.47 -4.57
CA ALA A 27 -3.71 -11.51 -3.67
C ALA A 27 -2.38 -11.14 -3.01
N THR A 28 -1.60 -10.25 -3.62
CA THR A 28 -0.25 -9.88 -3.17
C THR A 28 -0.12 -8.38 -2.90
N VAL A 29 1.00 -7.99 -2.28
CA VAL A 29 1.35 -6.58 -2.08
C VAL A 29 1.42 -5.82 -3.42
N ALA A 30 2.00 -6.45 -4.45
CA ALA A 30 2.07 -5.85 -5.78
C ALA A 30 0.67 -5.61 -6.37
N ASP A 31 -0.22 -6.60 -6.26
CA ASP A 31 -1.60 -6.46 -6.73
C ASP A 31 -2.34 -5.36 -5.96
N LEU A 32 -2.09 -5.26 -4.64
CA LEU A 32 -2.70 -4.25 -3.78
C LEU A 32 -2.29 -2.83 -4.20
N ILE A 33 -1.00 -2.63 -4.47
CA ILE A 33 -0.49 -1.35 -4.98
C ILE A 33 -1.11 -1.02 -6.33
N GLY A 34 -1.17 -1.99 -7.26
CA GLY A 34 -1.79 -1.78 -8.57
C GLY A 34 -3.29 -1.46 -8.48
N TRP A 35 -4.01 -2.15 -7.59
CA TRP A 35 -5.42 -1.89 -7.34
C TRP A 35 -5.65 -0.49 -6.76
N LEU A 36 -4.86 -0.08 -5.76
CA LEU A 36 -4.94 1.27 -5.18
C LEU A 36 -4.61 2.34 -6.21
N ALA A 37 -3.57 2.13 -7.04
CA ALA A 37 -3.20 3.04 -8.12
C ALA A 37 -4.33 3.25 -9.13
N ALA A 38 -5.09 2.20 -9.43
CA ALA A 38 -6.20 2.24 -10.38
C ALA A 38 -7.55 2.67 -9.78
N ARG A 39 -7.65 2.79 -8.46
CA ARG A 39 -8.92 3.02 -7.75
C ARG A 39 -9.50 4.42 -8.01
N ASP A 40 -8.65 5.43 -7.90
CA ASP A 40 -9.03 6.84 -7.99
C ASP A 40 -7.80 7.74 -8.28
N GLU A 41 -8.02 9.03 -8.48
CA GLU A 41 -6.95 9.99 -8.78
C GLU A 41 -5.88 10.07 -7.67
N ARG A 42 -6.28 9.94 -6.41
CA ARG A 42 -5.36 10.03 -5.26
C ARG A 42 -4.43 8.81 -5.23
N GLY A 43 -5.00 7.63 -5.45
CA GLY A 43 -4.26 6.40 -5.63
C GLY A 43 -3.29 6.49 -6.81
N GLY A 44 -3.76 6.99 -7.95
CA GLY A 44 -2.92 7.18 -9.14
C GLY A 44 -1.70 8.08 -8.87
N GLN A 45 -1.86 9.14 -8.06
CA GLN A 45 -0.75 9.99 -7.65
C GLN A 45 0.15 9.32 -6.60
N ALA A 46 -0.44 8.72 -5.57
CA ALA A 46 0.30 8.10 -4.45
C ALA A 46 1.19 6.93 -4.89
N PHE A 47 0.72 6.18 -5.89
CA PHE A 47 1.35 4.96 -6.39
C PHE A 47 1.87 5.10 -7.83
N ALA A 48 2.15 6.32 -8.29
CA ALA A 48 2.67 6.59 -9.63
C ALA A 48 4.02 5.91 -9.93
N GLU A 49 4.82 5.65 -8.89
CA GLU A 49 6.10 4.94 -8.95
C GLU A 49 6.04 3.65 -8.12
N PRO A 50 5.32 2.60 -8.56
CA PRO A 50 4.99 1.44 -7.73
C PRO A 50 6.23 0.67 -7.24
N ASP A 51 7.31 0.61 -8.03
CA ASP A 51 8.56 -0.06 -7.68
C ASP A 51 9.32 0.59 -6.50
N ARG A 52 9.02 1.86 -6.22
CA ARG A 52 9.60 2.59 -5.09
C ARG A 52 8.84 2.29 -3.80
N ILE A 53 7.59 1.88 -3.89
CA ILE A 53 6.76 1.62 -2.72
C ILE A 53 7.29 0.41 -1.95
N ARG A 54 7.25 0.51 -0.63
CA ARG A 54 7.59 -0.53 0.33
C ARG A 54 6.34 -0.85 1.13
N ALA A 55 6.28 -2.09 1.60
CA ALA A 55 5.16 -2.55 2.38
C ALA A 55 5.63 -3.26 3.65
N ALA A 56 4.79 -3.22 4.67
CA ALA A 56 4.85 -4.11 5.81
C ALA A 56 3.47 -4.73 6.04
N ILE A 57 3.43 -6.02 6.38
CA ILE A 57 2.22 -6.73 6.77
C ILE A 57 2.34 -7.03 8.25
N ASP A 58 1.37 -6.57 9.04
CA ASP A 58 1.33 -6.76 10.50
C ASP A 58 2.67 -6.38 11.18
N GLY A 59 3.24 -5.24 10.76
CA GLY A 59 4.51 -4.71 11.28
C GLY A 59 5.79 -5.33 10.73
N MET A 60 5.69 -6.33 9.85
CA MET A 60 6.84 -7.01 9.25
C MET A 60 7.03 -6.63 7.79
N MET A 61 8.25 -6.24 7.40
CA MET A 61 8.58 -5.90 6.01
C MET A 61 8.16 -7.01 5.06
N ALA A 62 7.45 -6.64 3.99
CA ALA A 62 6.93 -7.55 2.98
C ALA A 62 7.55 -7.23 1.62
N VAL A 63 7.80 -8.28 0.84
CA VAL A 63 8.21 -8.14 -0.56
C VAL A 63 6.96 -8.05 -1.45
N PRO A 64 7.07 -7.56 -2.69
CA PRO A 64 5.91 -7.37 -3.56
C PRO A 64 5.06 -8.64 -3.79
N GLY A 65 5.70 -9.82 -3.81
CA GLY A 65 5.00 -11.11 -3.97
C GLY A 65 4.38 -11.69 -2.69
N THR A 66 4.52 -11.03 -1.53
CA THR A 66 3.95 -11.53 -0.28
C THR A 66 2.42 -11.48 -0.35
N LYS A 67 1.76 -12.56 0.10
CA LYS A 67 0.30 -12.65 0.13
C LYS A 67 -0.29 -11.75 1.21
N ILE A 68 -1.41 -11.09 0.91
CA ILE A 68 -2.13 -10.20 1.83
C ILE A 68 -3.35 -10.86 2.51
N ALA A 69 -3.67 -12.11 2.13
CA ALA A 69 -4.78 -12.85 2.71
C ALA A 69 -4.54 -13.09 4.21
N GLY A 70 -5.50 -12.68 5.04
CA GLY A 70 -5.41 -12.79 6.50
C GLY A 70 -4.61 -11.69 7.19
N ALA A 71 -4.08 -10.71 6.43
CA ALA A 71 -3.42 -9.54 7.01
C ALA A 71 -4.41 -8.72 7.85
N GLY A 72 -4.02 -8.37 9.09
CA GLY A 72 -4.75 -7.40 9.90
C GLY A 72 -4.51 -5.98 9.38
N GLU A 73 -3.24 -5.67 9.13
CA GLU A 73 -2.76 -4.39 8.63
C GLU A 73 -1.75 -4.55 7.48
N VAL A 74 -1.86 -3.68 6.48
CA VAL A 74 -0.84 -3.48 5.46
C VAL A 74 -0.42 -2.01 5.45
N ALA A 75 0.82 -1.74 5.83
CA ALA A 75 1.43 -0.42 5.76
C ALA A 75 2.10 -0.22 4.40
N LEU A 76 1.85 0.91 3.74
CA LEU A 76 2.44 1.30 2.46
C LEU A 76 3.18 2.63 2.60
N PHE A 77 4.44 2.64 2.20
CA PHE A 77 5.32 3.77 2.43
C PHE A 77 6.44 3.86 1.38
N PRO A 78 6.96 5.06 1.13
CA PRO A 78 8.12 5.24 0.27
C PRO A 78 9.40 4.65 0.86
N PRO A 79 10.50 4.53 0.08
CA PRO A 79 11.78 4.21 0.66
C PRO A 79 12.15 5.29 1.69
N VAL A 80 12.50 4.87 2.89
CA VAL A 80 12.99 5.78 3.93
C VAL A 80 14.33 6.33 3.44
N THR A 81 14.37 7.60 3.05
CA THR A 81 15.63 8.30 2.85
C THR A 81 16.19 8.58 4.24
N GLY A 82 17.05 7.70 4.73
CA GLY A 82 17.86 8.01 5.91
C GLY A 82 18.68 9.27 5.62
N GLY A 83 18.49 10.30 6.45
CA GLY A 83 19.49 11.34 6.65
C GLY A 83 20.56 10.84 7.61
#